data_AF-A0A2K0WFS9-F1
#
_entry.id   AF-A0A2K0WFS9-F1
#
_cell.length_a   1.000
_cell.length_b   1.000
_cell.length_c   1.000
_cell.angle_alpha   90.00
_cell.angle_beta   90.00
_cell.angle_gamma   90.00
#
_symmetry.space_group_name_H-M   'P 1'
#
loop_
_entity.id
_entity.type
_entity.pdbx_description
1 polymer ?
#
loop_
_entity_poly.entity_id
_entity_poly.type
_entity_poly.pdbx_seq_one_letter_code
_entity_poly.pdbx_strand_id
1 'polypeptide(L)'
;MGLVQFEDGKVLYYPYTPSSAADYGFMACFAITTCMHIVRVVLTKRRFFIPMILGGICETFGYYGRAWAGQLPNSPRPFMLQLMLILVAPVFVCATIYVTLGRLKSRILGRPN
;
A
#
# COMPACT_ATOMS: atom_id res chain seq x y z
N MET A 1 13.08 23.69 -0.36
CA MET A 1 12.97 22.45 0.43
C MET A 1 12.86 21.28 -0.56
N GLY A 2 14.00 20.93 -1.18
CA GLY A 2 14.06 19.97 -2.28
C GLY A 2 14.47 18.60 -1.77
N LEU A 3 13.61 17.60 -1.94
CA LEU A 3 13.90 16.18 -1.66
C LEU A 3 14.84 15.55 -2.71
N VAL A 4 15.42 16.37 -3.56
CA VAL A 4 16.25 15.98 -4.70
C VAL A 4 17.58 16.67 -4.49
N GLN A 5 18.62 15.89 -4.18
CA GLN A 5 19.99 16.38 -4.10
C GLN A 5 20.60 16.27 -5.49
N PHE A 6 21.16 17.38 -5.96
CA PHE A 6 21.91 17.43 -7.21
C PHE A 6 23.38 17.34 -6.86
N GLU A 7 24.00 16.20 -7.11
CA GLU A 7 25.44 15.99 -6.93
C GLU A 7 26.02 15.67 -8.32
N ASP A 8 27.03 16.44 -8.76
CA ASP A 8 27.73 16.28 -10.04
C ASP A 8 26.83 16.05 -11.28
N GLY A 9 25.80 16.89 -11.45
CA GLY A 9 24.91 16.85 -12.62
C GLY A 9 23.99 15.61 -12.70
N LYS A 10 23.92 14.81 -11.62
CA LYS A 10 23.02 13.65 -11.51
C LYS A 10 21.97 13.88 -10.42
N VAL A 11 20.77 13.40 -10.70
CA VAL A 11 19.61 13.55 -9.82
C VAL A 11 19.57 12.37 -8.86
N LEU A 12 20.03 12.57 -7.61
CA LEU A 12 19.96 11.55 -6.57
C LEU A 12 18.58 11.60 -5.89
N TYR A 13 17.75 10.59 -6.19
CA TYR A 13 16.44 10.40 -5.57
C TYR A 13 16.52 9.68 -4.22
N TYR A 14 17.63 8.98 -3.94
CA TYR A 14 17.88 8.25 -2.70
C TYR A 14 19.25 8.61 -2.14
N PRO A 15 19.34 9.28 -0.96
CA PRO A 15 20.60 9.57 -0.27
C PRO A 15 21.21 8.37 0.47
N TYR A 16 20.71 7.15 0.26
CA TYR A 16 21.08 5.96 1.03
C TYR A 16 21.01 4.71 0.13
N THR A 17 21.88 3.73 0.35
CA THR A 17 21.78 2.41 -0.27
C THR A 17 20.66 1.61 0.40
N PRO A 18 19.50 1.40 -0.25
CA PRO A 18 18.39 0.67 0.37
C PRO A 18 18.79 -0.78 0.66
N SER A 19 18.47 -1.27 1.86
CA SER A 19 18.66 -2.66 2.23
C SER A 19 17.59 -3.52 1.58
N SER A 20 17.98 -4.26 0.56
CA SER A 20 17.11 -5.17 -0.18
C SER A 20 16.41 -6.20 0.74
N ALA A 21 17.09 -6.66 1.79
CA ALA A 21 16.55 -7.62 2.75
C ALA A 21 15.32 -7.08 3.51
N ALA A 22 15.34 -5.80 3.91
CA ALA A 22 14.21 -5.19 4.61
C ALA A 22 13.00 -5.03 3.68
N ASP A 23 13.24 -4.62 2.42
CA ASP A 23 12.19 -4.37 1.45
C ASP A 23 11.42 -5.66 1.11
N TYR A 24 12.13 -6.78 0.89
CA TYR A 24 11.50 -8.08 0.69
C TYR A 24 10.77 -8.60 1.95
N GLY A 25 11.29 -8.32 3.14
CA GLY A 25 10.64 -8.68 4.40
C GLY A 25 9.27 -8.01 4.56
N PHE A 26 9.20 -6.69 4.35
CA PHE A 26 7.92 -5.97 4.39
C PHE A 26 6.98 -6.40 3.27
N MET A 27 7.48 -6.59 2.05
CA MET A 27 6.70 -7.12 0.92
C MET A 27 6.04 -8.47 1.28
N ALA A 28 6.78 -9.39 1.91
CA ALA A 28 6.25 -10.68 2.32
C ALA A 28 5.15 -10.55 3.39
N CYS A 29 5.35 -9.70 4.39
CA CYS A 29 4.32 -9.43 5.42
C CYS A 29 3.01 -8.89 4.81
N PHE A 30 3.11 -7.95 3.87
CA PHE A 30 1.94 -7.39 3.18
C PHE A 30 1.27 -8.42 2.25
N ALA A 31 2.05 -9.24 1.55
CA ALA A 31 1.53 -10.32 0.73
C ALA A 31 0.76 -11.36 1.57
N ILE A 32 1.33 -11.79 2.71
CA ILE A 32 0.68 -12.72 3.65
C ILE A 32 -0.63 -12.11 4.18
N THR A 33 -0.58 -10.85 4.61
CA THR A 33 -1.76 -10.14 5.13
C THR A 33 -2.86 -10.05 4.06
N THR A 34 -2.49 -9.76 2.80
CA THR A 34 -3.44 -9.71 1.68
C THR A 34 -4.03 -11.08 1.39
N CYS A 35 -3.24 -12.14 1.37
CA CYS A 35 -3.72 -13.51 1.23
C CYS A 35 -4.70 -13.91 2.34
N MET A 36 -4.39 -13.59 3.62
CA MET A 36 -5.31 -13.84 4.73
C MET A 36 -6.66 -13.11 4.53
N HIS A 37 -6.64 -11.88 4.03
CA HIS A 37 -7.85 -11.13 3.74
C HIS A 37 -8.64 -11.72 2.57
N ILE A 38 -7.97 -12.18 1.50
CA ILE A 38 -8.62 -12.86 0.38
C ILE A 38 -9.33 -14.13 0.88
N VAL A 39 -8.65 -14.96 1.68
CA VAL A 39 -9.24 -16.17 2.28
C VAL A 39 -10.47 -15.82 3.12
N ARG A 40 -10.39 -14.79 3.97
CA ARG A 40 -11.52 -14.32 4.79
C ARG A 40 -12.70 -13.84 3.95
N VAL A 41 -12.46 -13.15 2.83
CA VAL A 41 -13.52 -12.67 1.92
C VAL A 41 -14.21 -13.83 1.22
N VAL A 42 -13.45 -14.80 0.74
CA VAL A 42 -13.97 -15.99 0.06
C VAL A 42 -14.83 -16.83 1.01
N LEU A 43 -14.34 -17.06 2.24
CA LEU A 43 -15.07 -17.84 3.25
C LEU A 43 -16.32 -17.13 3.78
N THR A 44 -16.25 -15.82 4.03
CA THR A 44 -17.36 -15.07 4.65
C THR A 44 -18.35 -14.51 3.62
N LYS A 45 -18.06 -14.62 2.31
CA LYS A 45 -18.81 -14.02 1.19
C LYS A 45 -19.14 -12.53 1.38
N ARG A 46 -18.36 -11.80 2.19
CA ARG A 46 -18.55 -10.36 2.42
C ARG A 46 -17.80 -9.56 1.35
N ARG A 47 -18.49 -9.27 0.25
CA ARG A 47 -18.03 -8.38 -0.86
C ARG A 47 -17.60 -6.97 -0.42
N PHE A 48 -17.79 -6.59 0.84
CA PHE A 48 -17.48 -5.26 1.37
C PHE A 48 -15.99 -5.05 1.67
N PHE A 49 -15.19 -6.11 1.68
CA PHE A 49 -13.75 -6.07 1.98
C PHE A 49 -12.86 -5.89 0.73
N ILE A 50 -13.43 -5.62 -0.44
CA ILE A 50 -12.70 -5.40 -1.70
C ILE A 50 -11.67 -4.25 -1.58
N PRO A 51 -11.99 -3.08 -0.96
CA PRO A 51 -11.02 -2.00 -0.86
C PRO A 51 -9.80 -2.40 -0.01
N MET A 52 -9.99 -3.20 1.05
CA MET A 52 -8.89 -3.73 1.86
C MET A 52 -7.90 -4.56 1.03
N ILE A 53 -8.40 -5.42 0.13
CA ILE A 53 -7.55 -6.23 -0.75
C ILE A 53 -6.78 -5.32 -1.71
N LEU A 54 -7.45 -4.30 -2.25
CA LEU A 54 -6.82 -3.32 -3.15
C LEU A 54 -5.71 -2.52 -2.45
N GLY A 55 -5.93 -2.11 -1.19
CA GLY A 55 -4.90 -1.48 -0.35
C GLY A 55 -3.68 -2.38 -0.14
N GLY A 56 -3.89 -3.65 0.22
CA GLY A 56 -2.79 -4.61 0.42
C GLY A 56 -1.99 -4.91 -0.86
N ILE A 57 -2.65 -4.92 -2.02
CA ILE A 57 -1.99 -5.01 -3.33
C ILE A 57 -1.14 -3.76 -3.57
N CYS A 58 -1.68 -2.56 -3.34
CA CYS A 58 -0.94 -1.30 -3.48
C CYS A 58 0.31 -1.29 -2.59
N GLU A 59 0.22 -1.70 -1.32
CA GLU A 59 1.39 -1.77 -0.43
C GLU A 59 2.44 -2.77 -0.93
N THR A 60 2.02 -3.97 -1.38
CA THR A 60 2.95 -4.99 -1.91
C THR A 60 3.71 -4.47 -3.13
N PHE A 61 3.01 -3.83 -4.08
CA PHE A 61 3.66 -3.22 -5.25
C PHE A 61 4.47 -1.97 -4.91
N GLY A 62 4.13 -1.24 -3.84
CA GLY A 62 4.91 -0.11 -3.34
C GLY A 62 6.29 -0.55 -2.83
N TYR A 63 6.35 -1.65 -2.07
CA TYR A 63 7.61 -2.26 -1.63
C TYR A 63 8.39 -2.90 -2.78
N TYR A 64 7.72 -3.43 -3.81
CA TYR A 64 8.38 -3.84 -5.05
C TYR A 64 9.04 -2.66 -5.76
N GLY A 65 8.36 -1.51 -5.85
CA GLY A 65 8.93 -0.26 -6.38
C GLY A 65 10.18 0.19 -5.62
N ARG A 66 10.18 0.01 -4.29
CA ARG A 66 11.34 0.30 -3.42
C ARG A 66 12.52 -0.64 -3.67
N ALA A 67 12.26 -1.94 -3.79
CA ALA A 67 13.30 -2.92 -4.13
C ALA A 67 13.91 -2.65 -5.52
N TRP A 68 13.09 -2.21 -6.49
CA TRP A 68 13.56 -1.81 -7.81
C TRP A 68 14.34 -0.48 -7.79
N ALA A 69 13.95 0.47 -6.93
CA ALA A 69 14.69 1.72 -6.74
C ALA A 69 16.15 1.48 -6.29
N GLY A 70 16.40 0.39 -5.54
CA GLY A 70 17.74 -0.02 -5.14
C GLY A 70 18.65 -0.48 -6.30
N GLN A 71 18.08 -0.93 -7.42
CA GLN A 71 18.85 -1.40 -8.58
C GLN A 71 19.16 -0.26 -9.58
N LEU A 72 18.28 0.75 -9.69
CA LEU A 72 18.47 1.93 -10.55
C LEU A 72 18.20 3.25 -9.78
N PRO A 73 19.20 3.80 -9.06
CA PRO A 73 19.04 5.01 -8.24
C PRO A 73 18.74 6.29 -9.04
N ASN A 74 19.08 6.31 -10.33
CA ASN A 74 19.00 7.48 -11.21
C ASN A 74 17.68 7.57 -12.01
N SER A 75 16.72 6.68 -11.78
CA SER A 75 15.42 6.72 -12.48
C SER A 75 14.32 7.28 -11.58
N PRO A 76 13.53 8.28 -12.03
CA PRO A 76 12.40 8.81 -11.25
C PRO A 76 11.22 7.83 -11.17
N ARG A 77 11.15 6.88 -12.10
CA ARG A 77 10.05 5.91 -12.26
C ARG A 77 9.76 5.08 -10.99
N PRO A 78 10.74 4.36 -10.40
CA PRO A 78 10.51 3.54 -9.20
C PRO A 78 10.12 4.38 -7.97
N PHE A 79 10.68 5.59 -7.83
CA PHE A 79 10.36 6.50 -6.72
C PHE A 79 8.91 6.99 -6.76
N MET A 80 8.44 7.41 -7.94
CA MET A 80 7.06 7.82 -8.16
C MET A 80 6.07 6.67 -7.91
N LEU A 81 6.41 5.45 -8.37
CA LEU A 81 5.58 4.27 -8.15
C LEU A 81 5.45 3.94 -6.66
N GLN A 82 6.55 3.92 -5.91
CA GLN A 82 6.55 3.67 -4.47
C GLN A 82 5.65 4.68 -3.73
N LEU A 83 5.82 5.99 -4.01
CA LEU A 83 5.08 7.06 -3.35
C LEU A 83 3.58 7.00 -3.62
N MET A 84 3.18 6.88 -4.89
CA MET A 84 1.77 6.86 -5.27
C MET A 84 1.05 5.66 -4.64
N LEU A 85 1.69 4.49 -4.62
CA LEU A 85 1.09 3.28 -4.10
C LEU A 85 0.98 3.28 -2.57
N ILE A 86 2.03 3.69 -1.86
CA ILE A 86 2.01 3.81 -0.39
C ILE A 86 1.01 4.87 0.07
N LEU A 87 0.81 5.94 -0.69
CA LEU A 87 -0.13 7.00 -0.33
C LEU A 87 -1.59 6.58 -0.56
N VAL A 88 -1.86 5.79 -1.60
CA VAL A 88 -3.20 5.30 -1.93
C VAL A 88 -3.63 4.14 -1.02
N ALA A 89 -2.69 3.30 -0.56
CA ALA A 89 -3.00 2.16 0.30
C ALA A 89 -3.81 2.49 1.58
N PRO A 90 -3.44 3.48 2.43
CA PRO A 90 -4.20 3.82 3.63
C PRO A 90 -5.59 4.39 3.33
N VAL A 91 -5.78 5.02 2.17
CA VAL A 91 -7.09 5.54 1.73
C VAL A 91 -8.09 4.39 1.56
N PHE A 92 -7.65 3.28 0.97
CA PHE A 92 -8.48 2.10 0.79
C PHE A 92 -8.80 1.36 2.10
N VAL A 93 -7.84 1.33 3.04
CA VAL A 93 -8.08 0.80 4.39
C VAL A 93 -9.13 1.65 5.11
N CYS A 94 -9.00 2.99 5.07
CA CYS A 94 -9.98 3.92 5.61
C CYS A 94 -11.38 3.70 5.00
N ALA A 95 -11.48 3.56 3.67
CA ALA A 95 -12.76 3.31 3.01
C ALA A 95 -13.46 2.05 3.56
N THR A 96 -12.72 0.97 3.82
CA THR A 96 -13.27 -0.27 4.40
C THR A 96 -13.82 -0.04 5.81
N ILE A 97 -13.13 0.75 6.63
CA ILE A 97 -13.58 1.11 7.99
C ILE A 97 -14.87 1.93 7.92
N TYR A 98 -14.95 2.94 7.04
CA TYR A 98 -16.14 3.79 6.91
C TYR A 98 -17.38 3.03 6.43
N VAL A 99 -17.23 2.13 5.46
CA VAL A 99 -18.33 1.27 5.02
C VAL A 99 -18.80 0.36 6.15
N THR A 100 -17.88 -0.20 6.93
CA THR A 100 -18.19 -1.04 8.09
C THR A 100 -18.94 -0.26 9.16
N LEU A 101 -18.50 0.97 9.45
CA LEU A 101 -19.14 1.87 10.41
C LEU A 101 -20.55 2.28 9.96
N GLY A 102 -20.74 2.62 8.68
CA GLY A 102 -22.06 2.95 8.14
C GLY A 102 -23.09 1.84 8.36
N ARG A 103 -22.67 0.57 8.21
CA ARG A 103 -23.52 -0.58 8.47
C ARG A 103 -23.78 -0.82 9.95
N LEU A 104 -22.76 -0.61 10.79
CA LEU A 104 -22.91 -0.72 12.24
C LEU A 104 -23.93 0.32 12.74
N LYS A 105 -23.82 1.57 12.27
CA LYS A 105 -24.79 2.63 12.54
C LYS A 105 -26.20 2.22 12.13
N SER A 106 -26.40 1.71 10.91
CA SER A 106 -27.73 1.26 10.45
C SER A 106 -28.31 0.14 11.33
N ARG A 107 -27.48 -0.77 11.83
CA ARG A 107 -27.91 -1.86 12.72
C ARG A 107 -28.26 -1.40 14.13
N ILE A 108 -27.48 -0.46 14.69
CA ILE A 108 -27.72 0.07 16.04
C ILE A 108 -28.96 0.98 16.05
N LEU A 109 -29.13 1.81 15.02
CA LEU A 109 -30.19 2.82 14.99
C LEU A 109 -31.56 2.28 14.55
N GLY A 110 -31.70 0.98 14.28
CA GLY A 110 -32.98 0.32 14.00
C GLY A 110 -33.80 1.02 12.91
N ARG A 111 -33.18 1.56 11.86
CA ARG A 111 -33.93 2.22 10.78
C ARG A 111 -34.81 1.18 10.07
N PRO A 112 -36.14 1.37 10.00
CA PRO A 112 -36.96 0.64 9.05
C PRO A 112 -36.50 1.04 7.65
N ASN A 113 -36.24 -0.02 6.89
CA ASN A 113 -35.88 -0.18 5.48
C ASN A 113 -36.05 1.08 4.63
#